data_AF-A0A8S1BE40-F1
#
_entry.id   AF-A0A8S1BE40-F1
#
_cell.length_a   1.000
_cell.length_b   1.000
_cell.length_c   1.000
_cell.angle_alpha   90.00
_cell.angle_beta   90.00
_cell.angle_gamma   90.00
#
_symmetry.space_group_name_H-M   'P 1'
#
loop_
_entity.id
_entity.type
_entity.pdbx_description
1 polymer ?
#
loop_
_entity_poly.entity_id
_entity_poly.type
_entity_poly.pdbx_seq_one_letter_code
_entity_poly.pdbx_strand_id
1 'polypeptide(L)'
;MMTPIEEKKDEKIRTGMVQVSDGKSRPRPARLVLTMDAVTVQREAPVPVQPTKEKNVPHARERMVQITRQKVGGLGLSIKGGSEHKLPILISKIYKDQAADQTGQLFVGDAVIKVNGEYITACKHDDAVNILRNAGDIVVLTVKHYRAATPFLQKQADGASDTDSSTGDDHPSLHNKPVDANCNEKTSEQINGGWQSAWTEGDENSRPGSAAGSARGSRPPSVASDRTVDQPREWRDVISVPLMMGYVTRYVFGTDKLRPGAFEVRGARPQLTTGVIHAEDPAALSLWLKSISDNIVGLTNLQMKLFNRHLMVGERIEYMGWVHEGVVQSQQPWQTYRPKFLVLKGTDVMLFDVPPMKIGDLATCPETLKVYQTMFRTVKESETVDWRQHCFLVQPSAAGPGGAAAPAPRYFSAETRQDLLRLDAAWTANIVNSVIRLGVSASFFFYFSNPMK
;
A
#
# COMPACT_ATOMS: atom_id res chain seq x y z
N MET A 1 -21.12 -7.35 -1.02
CA MET A 1 -22.17 -6.37 -1.36
C MET A 1 -21.50 -5.12 -1.87
N MET A 2 -21.88 -4.64 -3.06
CA MET A 2 -21.43 -3.38 -3.64
C MET A 2 -22.36 -2.26 -3.14
N THR A 3 -21.80 -1.10 -2.80
CA THR A 3 -22.58 0.07 -2.35
C THR A 3 -22.60 1.15 -3.43
N PRO A 4 -23.63 2.02 -3.47
CA PRO A 4 -23.60 3.22 -4.29
C PRO A 4 -22.35 4.07 -4.03
N ILE A 5 -21.92 4.82 -5.04
CA ILE A 5 -20.78 5.75 -4.91
C ILE A 5 -21.24 6.97 -4.10
N GLU A 6 -20.61 7.19 -2.95
CA GLU A 6 -20.83 8.39 -2.13
C GLU A 6 -19.86 9.49 -2.57
N GLU A 7 -20.38 10.69 -2.86
CA GLU A 7 -19.60 11.86 -3.24
C GLU A 7 -19.65 12.92 -2.14
N LYS A 8 -18.49 13.26 -1.57
CA LYS A 8 -18.38 14.37 -0.61
C LYS A 8 -18.09 15.65 -1.39
N LYS A 9 -19.10 16.52 -1.52
CA LYS A 9 -19.11 17.70 -2.41
C LYS A 9 -17.95 18.69 -2.19
N ASP A 10 -17.47 18.82 -0.95
CA ASP A 10 -16.48 19.85 -0.61
C ASP A 10 -15.03 19.48 -0.99
N GLU A 11 -14.76 18.20 -1.30
CA GLU A 11 -13.39 17.71 -1.59
C GLU A 11 -13.29 16.89 -2.90
N LYS A 12 -14.40 16.73 -3.64
CA LYS A 12 -14.51 15.82 -4.82
C LYS A 12 -13.97 14.41 -4.55
N ILE A 13 -14.13 13.93 -3.32
CA ILE A 13 -13.75 12.57 -2.95
C ILE A 13 -14.94 11.65 -3.23
N ARG A 14 -14.69 10.59 -4.00
CA ARG A 14 -15.67 9.54 -4.29
C ARG A 14 -15.25 8.25 -3.60
N THR A 15 -16.16 7.64 -2.86
CA THR A 15 -15.88 6.35 -2.20
C THR A 15 -16.96 5.33 -2.49
N GLY A 16 -16.58 4.05 -2.54
CA GLY A 16 -17.54 2.97 -2.71
C GLY A 16 -16.93 1.60 -2.47
N MET A 17 -17.77 0.64 -2.09
CA MET A 17 -17.36 -0.74 -1.85
C MET A 17 -17.19 -1.48 -3.17
N VAL A 18 -16.08 -2.21 -3.31
CA VAL A 18 -15.73 -3.02 -4.48
C VAL A 18 -15.16 -4.37 -4.05
N GLN A 19 -14.92 -5.27 -5.01
CA GLN A 19 -14.08 -6.44 -4.77
C GLN A 19 -12.75 -6.26 -5.49
N VAL A 20 -11.64 -6.63 -4.87
CA VAL A 20 -10.29 -6.52 -5.46
C VAL A 20 -9.60 -7.87 -5.45
N SER A 21 -8.86 -8.18 -6.51
CA SER A 21 -8.06 -9.40 -6.65
C SER A 21 -6.76 -9.11 -7.39
N ASP A 22 -5.80 -10.03 -7.29
CA ASP A 22 -4.60 -10.07 -8.14
C ASP A 22 -4.85 -10.65 -9.55
N GLY A 23 -6.12 -10.93 -9.89
CA GLY A 23 -6.53 -11.55 -11.16
C GLY A 23 -6.40 -13.08 -11.21
N LYS A 24 -5.92 -13.73 -10.15
CA LYS A 24 -5.80 -15.20 -10.02
C LYS A 24 -6.56 -15.74 -8.81
N SER A 25 -6.51 -15.02 -7.70
CA SER A 25 -7.14 -15.35 -6.43
C SER A 25 -8.61 -14.89 -6.38
N ARG A 26 -9.35 -15.42 -5.40
CA ARG A 26 -10.73 -14.99 -5.15
C ARG A 26 -10.76 -13.50 -4.79
N PRO A 27 -11.67 -12.71 -5.39
CA PRO A 27 -11.85 -11.31 -5.04
C PRO A 27 -12.20 -11.14 -3.56
N ARG A 28 -11.64 -10.09 -2.95
CA ARG A 28 -11.85 -9.73 -1.54
C ARG A 28 -12.52 -8.35 -1.43
N PRO A 29 -13.40 -8.14 -0.44
CA PRO A 29 -14.05 -6.85 -0.24
C PRO A 29 -13.02 -5.78 0.11
N ALA A 30 -13.15 -4.62 -0.53
CA ALA A 30 -12.35 -3.45 -0.29
C ALA A 30 -13.18 -2.18 -0.51
N ARG A 31 -12.72 -1.05 0.00
CA ARG A 31 -13.27 0.28 -0.29
C ARG A 31 -12.34 0.98 -1.26
N LEU A 32 -12.90 1.45 -2.37
CA LEU A 32 -12.20 2.31 -3.30
C LEU A 32 -12.42 3.77 -2.87
N VAL A 33 -11.33 4.53 -2.80
CA VAL A 33 -11.33 5.96 -2.51
C VAL A 33 -10.64 6.66 -3.67
N LEU A 34 -11.38 7.55 -4.35
CA LEU A 34 -10.87 8.34 -5.46
C LEU A 34 -10.80 9.80 -5.05
N THR A 35 -9.59 10.35 -5.08
CA THR A 35 -9.32 11.79 -5.00
C THR A 35 -9.07 12.34 -6.41
N MET A 36 -8.77 13.64 -6.52
CA MET A 36 -8.41 14.24 -7.81
C MET A 36 -7.09 13.70 -8.38
N ASP A 37 -6.18 13.22 -7.53
CA ASP A 37 -4.80 12.88 -7.88
C ASP A 37 -4.41 11.42 -7.62
N ALA A 38 -5.22 10.65 -6.90
CA ALA A 38 -4.94 9.27 -6.56
C ALA A 38 -6.21 8.41 -6.49
N VAL A 39 -6.04 7.10 -6.71
CA VAL A 39 -7.01 6.08 -6.34
C VAL A 39 -6.40 5.16 -5.30
N THR A 40 -7.08 5.01 -4.17
CA THR A 40 -6.63 4.25 -3.02
C THR A 40 -7.56 3.08 -2.78
N VAL A 41 -7.00 1.88 -2.61
CA VAL A 41 -7.74 0.70 -2.18
C VAL A 41 -7.53 0.54 -0.68
N GLN A 42 -8.62 0.55 0.07
CA GLN A 42 -8.64 0.37 1.51
C GLN A 42 -9.27 -0.96 1.89
N ARG A 43 -8.78 -1.58 2.96
CA ARG A 43 -9.35 -2.79 3.55
C ARG A 43 -9.67 -2.53 5.02
N GLU A 44 -10.75 -3.13 5.49
CA GLU A 44 -11.00 -3.23 6.94
C GLU A 44 -9.96 -4.13 7.58
N ALA A 45 -9.19 -3.57 8.50
CA ALA A 45 -8.34 -4.32 9.38
C ALA A 45 -8.82 -4.10 10.82
N PRO A 46 -8.72 -5.12 11.70
CA PRO A 46 -8.91 -4.91 13.13
C PRO A 46 -7.98 -3.79 13.57
N VAL A 47 -8.50 -2.79 14.29
CA VAL A 47 -7.64 -1.82 14.95
C VAL A 47 -6.75 -2.65 15.87
N PRO A 48 -5.40 -2.57 15.74
CA PRO A 48 -4.53 -3.21 16.71
C PRO A 48 -5.02 -2.73 18.06
N VAL A 49 -5.32 -3.65 18.99
CA VAL A 49 -5.72 -3.29 20.33
C VAL A 49 -4.56 -2.48 20.90
N GLN A 50 -4.62 -1.16 20.72
CA GLN A 50 -3.82 -0.25 21.49
C GLN A 50 -4.23 -0.60 22.90
N PRO A 51 -3.28 -0.95 23.79
CA PRO A 51 -3.63 -1.06 25.20
C PRO A 51 -4.44 0.19 25.51
N THR A 52 -5.65 -0.04 26.01
CA THR A 52 -6.58 0.97 26.47
C THR A 52 -5.80 2.11 27.09
N LYS A 53 -6.24 3.36 26.91
CA LYS A 53 -5.68 4.56 27.56
C LYS A 53 -5.59 4.39 29.09
N GLU A 54 -4.69 3.55 29.56
CA GLU A 54 -4.13 3.53 30.88
C GLU A 54 -2.94 4.47 30.75
N LYS A 55 -3.14 5.65 31.32
CA LYS A 55 -2.19 6.75 31.49
C LYS A 55 -0.76 6.34 31.15
N ASN A 56 -0.24 6.85 30.02
CA ASN A 56 1.13 6.71 29.53
C ASN A 56 2.14 6.44 30.65
N VAL A 57 2.51 5.18 30.87
CA VAL A 57 3.73 4.85 31.62
C VAL A 57 4.86 4.81 30.59
N PRO A 58 5.89 5.66 30.68
CA PRO A 58 7.04 5.58 29.79
C PRO A 58 7.84 4.29 30.08
N HIS A 59 7.56 3.20 29.36
CA HIS A 59 8.08 1.86 29.67
C HIS A 59 9.59 1.65 29.37
N ALA A 60 10.34 2.68 28.98
CA ALA A 60 11.73 2.53 28.51
C ALA A 60 12.75 3.50 29.12
N ARG A 61 12.33 4.55 29.86
CA ARG A 61 13.25 5.54 30.44
C ARG A 61 13.17 5.51 31.96
N GLU A 62 14.33 5.67 32.62
CA GLU A 62 14.39 5.94 34.06
C GLU A 62 13.66 7.27 34.33
N ARG A 63 12.84 7.30 35.38
CA ARG A 63 12.07 8.46 35.81
C ARG A 63 12.53 8.85 37.20
N MET A 64 12.78 10.13 37.41
CA MET A 64 13.07 10.68 38.73
C MET A 64 11.79 11.29 39.29
N VAL A 65 11.29 10.74 40.41
CA VAL A 65 10.03 11.14 41.03
C VAL A 65 10.30 11.60 42.45
N GLN A 66 9.94 12.84 42.76
CA GLN A 66 10.03 13.39 44.12
C GLN A 66 8.69 13.16 44.85
N ILE A 67 8.76 12.56 46.03
CA ILE A 67 7.62 12.31 46.91
C ILE A 67 7.85 13.05 48.23
N THR A 68 6.88 13.82 48.67
CA THR A 68 6.89 14.43 50.00
C THR A 68 6.11 13.55 50.96
N ARG A 69 6.77 13.06 52.00
CA ARG A 69 6.19 12.19 53.04
C ARG A 69 5.04 12.89 53.75
N GLN A 70 3.91 12.19 53.89
CA GLN A 70 2.78 12.67 54.69
C GLN A 70 2.91 12.23 56.15
N LYS A 71 2.45 13.07 57.09
CA LYS A 71 2.45 12.79 58.54
C LYS A 71 1.65 11.53 58.91
N VAL A 72 0.64 11.20 58.11
CA VAL A 72 -0.16 9.97 58.22
C VAL A 72 -0.03 9.24 56.88
N GLY A 73 0.36 7.96 56.90
CA GLY A 73 0.48 7.14 55.68
C GLY A 73 1.86 7.13 54.99
N GLY A 74 2.79 8.01 55.41
CA GLY A 74 4.18 7.97 54.95
C GLY A 74 4.35 8.27 53.46
N LEU A 75 4.99 7.35 52.73
CA LEU A 75 5.18 7.46 51.27
C LEU A 75 4.00 6.91 50.45
N GLY A 76 3.09 6.13 51.05
CA GLY A 76 1.92 5.63 50.33
C GLY A 76 2.20 4.54 49.28
N LEU A 77 3.28 3.78 49.40
CA LEU A 77 3.64 2.68 48.51
C LEU A 77 4.06 1.43 49.28
N SER A 78 3.86 0.25 48.68
CA SER A 78 4.38 -1.04 49.16
C SER A 78 5.44 -1.54 48.19
N ILE A 79 6.56 -2.04 48.71
CA ILE A 79 7.61 -2.65 47.90
C ILE A 79 7.63 -4.17 48.08
N LYS A 80 8.14 -4.89 47.08
CA LYS A 80 8.46 -6.33 47.09
C LYS A 80 9.80 -6.55 46.40
N GLY A 81 10.34 -7.75 46.50
CA GLY A 81 11.64 -8.10 45.92
C GLY A 81 12.80 -7.72 46.85
N GLY A 82 14.01 -7.87 46.35
CA GLY A 82 15.25 -7.84 47.13
C GLY A 82 16.26 -8.80 46.52
N SER A 83 17.55 -8.51 46.72
CA SER A 83 18.66 -9.34 46.22
C SER A 83 18.56 -10.81 46.66
N GLU A 84 17.99 -11.09 47.83
CA GLU A 84 17.72 -12.42 48.39
C GLU A 84 16.73 -13.23 47.55
N HIS A 85 15.82 -12.56 46.84
CA HIS A 85 14.82 -13.18 45.96
C HIS A 85 15.23 -13.11 44.48
N LYS A 86 16.45 -12.63 44.17
CA LYS A 86 16.92 -12.37 42.80
C LYS A 86 15.99 -11.46 42.00
N LEU A 87 15.24 -10.59 42.70
CA LEU A 87 14.32 -9.63 42.11
C LEU A 87 14.73 -8.21 42.51
N PRO A 88 14.61 -7.20 41.62
CA PRO A 88 14.82 -5.82 42.03
C PRO A 88 13.76 -5.38 43.04
N ILE A 89 14.01 -4.28 43.74
CA ILE A 89 13.00 -3.65 44.61
C ILE A 89 11.89 -3.08 43.73
N LEU A 90 10.71 -3.68 43.77
CA LEU A 90 9.56 -3.36 42.92
C LEU A 90 8.43 -2.73 43.73
N ILE A 91 7.76 -1.72 43.17
CA ILE A 91 6.51 -1.18 43.73
C ILE A 91 5.39 -2.18 43.47
N SER A 92 4.89 -2.79 44.53
CA SER A 92 3.82 -3.79 44.49
C SER A 92 2.42 -3.19 44.64
N LYS A 93 2.31 -2.05 45.34
CA LYS A 93 1.04 -1.35 45.54
C LYS A 93 1.29 0.14 45.74
N ILE A 94 0.36 0.95 45.22
CA ILE A 94 0.28 2.38 45.50
C ILE A 94 -1.08 2.60 46.17
N TYR A 95 -1.08 3.23 47.35
CA TYR A 95 -2.30 3.47 48.10
C TYR A 95 -2.98 4.75 47.60
N LYS A 96 -4.26 4.67 47.26
CA LYS A 96 -5.04 5.81 46.77
C LYS A 96 -4.99 6.99 47.75
N ASP A 97 -4.96 8.19 47.19
CA ASP A 97 -4.97 9.46 47.91
C ASP A 97 -3.75 9.71 48.85
N GLN A 98 -2.74 8.84 48.80
CA GLN A 98 -1.49 8.98 49.57
C GLN A 98 -0.38 9.66 48.75
N ALA A 99 0.74 9.98 49.41
CA ALA A 99 1.85 10.73 48.83
C ALA A 99 2.31 10.20 47.44
N ALA A 100 2.51 8.89 47.28
CA ALA A 100 2.91 8.30 46.01
C ALA A 100 1.84 8.42 44.91
N ASP A 101 0.55 8.20 45.23
CA ASP A 101 -0.56 8.30 44.27
C ASP A 101 -0.75 9.73 43.78
N GLN A 102 -0.65 10.70 44.69
CA GLN A 102 -0.75 12.13 44.38
C GLN A 102 0.33 12.60 43.40
N THR A 103 1.49 11.92 43.32
CA THR A 103 2.51 12.27 42.32
C THR A 103 2.09 11.94 40.89
N GLY A 104 1.22 10.94 40.70
CA GLY A 104 0.79 10.43 39.39
C GLY A 104 1.90 9.88 38.49
N GLN A 105 3.13 9.73 39.02
CA GLN A 105 4.34 9.43 38.24
C GLN A 105 4.96 8.06 38.58
N LEU A 106 4.48 7.42 39.64
CA LEU A 106 4.83 6.05 40.03
C LEU A 106 3.75 5.08 39.60
N PHE A 107 4.18 3.88 39.22
CA PHE A 107 3.28 2.82 38.80
C PHE A 107 3.63 1.49 39.48
N VAL A 108 2.61 0.66 39.72
CA VAL A 108 2.83 -0.71 40.18
C VAL A 108 3.62 -1.47 39.11
N GLY A 109 4.70 -2.14 39.52
CA GLY A 109 5.67 -2.77 38.62
C GLY A 109 6.90 -1.91 38.30
N ASP A 110 6.98 -0.69 38.82
CA ASP A 110 8.21 0.11 38.76
C ASP A 110 9.29 -0.49 39.68
N ALA A 111 10.50 -0.69 39.13
CA ALA A 111 11.69 -1.02 39.89
C ALA A 111 12.35 0.25 40.42
N VAL A 112 12.58 0.31 41.73
CA VAL A 112 13.31 1.40 42.38
C VAL A 112 14.80 1.16 42.23
N ILE A 113 15.45 2.04 41.49
CA ILE A 113 16.89 1.98 41.19
C ILE A 113 17.67 2.77 42.22
N LYS A 114 17.22 3.99 42.53
CA LYS A 114 17.84 4.88 43.51
C LYS A 114 16.85 5.51 44.47
N VAL A 115 17.31 5.79 45.68
CA VAL A 115 16.62 6.61 46.68
C VAL A 115 17.58 7.75 47.07
N ASN A 116 17.17 9.00 46.88
CA ASN A 116 17.98 10.19 47.16
C ASN A 116 19.38 10.17 46.52
N GLY A 117 19.51 9.52 45.35
CA GLY A 117 20.78 9.39 44.62
C GLY A 117 21.60 8.14 44.95
N GLU A 118 21.26 7.39 46.00
CA GLU A 118 21.92 6.15 46.39
C GLU A 118 21.28 4.94 45.67
N TYR A 119 22.09 4.07 45.07
CA TYR A 119 21.62 2.87 44.38
C TYR A 119 21.16 1.80 45.37
N ILE A 120 19.94 1.30 45.20
CA ILE A 120 19.36 0.27 46.09
C ILE A 120 19.08 -1.06 45.38
N THR A 121 19.49 -1.20 44.11
CA THR A 121 19.21 -2.39 43.28
C THR A 121 19.83 -3.68 43.79
N ALA A 122 20.87 -3.59 44.63
CA ALA A 122 21.58 -4.73 45.20
C ALA A 122 21.28 -4.93 46.70
N CYS A 123 20.37 -4.14 47.28
CA CYS A 123 19.99 -4.25 48.68
C CYS A 123 19.08 -5.46 48.93
N LYS A 124 19.05 -5.94 50.18
CA LYS A 124 17.99 -6.86 50.61
C LYS A 124 16.66 -6.12 50.79
N HIS A 125 15.54 -6.84 50.86
CA HIS A 125 14.23 -6.23 51.10
C HIS A 125 14.24 -5.32 52.33
N ASP A 126 14.70 -5.84 53.46
CA ASP A 126 14.70 -5.11 54.73
C ASP A 126 15.59 -3.86 54.69
N ASP A 127 16.74 -3.94 54.01
CA ASP A 127 17.64 -2.80 53.82
C ASP A 127 16.97 -1.70 52.98
N ALA A 128 16.27 -2.09 51.91
CA ALA A 128 15.53 -1.15 51.08
C ALA A 128 14.36 -0.48 51.84
N VAL A 129 13.66 -1.23 52.70
CA VAL A 129 12.63 -0.69 53.60
C VAL A 129 13.25 0.34 54.56
N ASN A 130 14.39 0.01 55.16
CA ASN A 130 15.09 0.91 56.07
C ASN A 130 15.57 2.20 55.38
N ILE A 131 16.14 2.09 54.18
CA ILE A 131 16.55 3.24 53.38
C ILE A 131 15.35 4.15 53.08
N LEU A 132 14.23 3.58 52.60
CA LEU A 132 13.02 4.36 52.30
C LEU A 132 12.35 4.95 53.54
N ARG A 133 12.47 4.29 54.70
CA ARG A 133 11.97 4.80 55.98
C ARG A 133 12.82 5.98 56.49
N ASN A 134 14.13 5.92 56.30
CA ASN A 134 15.11 6.91 56.78
C ASN A 134 15.45 8.01 55.76
N ALA A 135 14.90 7.96 54.55
CA ALA A 135 15.15 8.90 53.46
C ALA A 135 14.64 10.35 53.69
N GLY A 136 14.15 10.67 54.88
CA GLY A 136 13.64 11.99 55.25
C GLY A 136 12.22 12.28 54.73
N ASP A 137 11.87 13.58 54.76
CA ASP A 137 10.55 14.09 54.36
C ASP A 137 10.41 14.25 52.83
N ILE A 138 11.50 14.55 52.13
CA ILE A 138 11.53 14.64 50.66
C ILE A 138 12.35 13.47 50.13
N VAL A 139 11.69 12.56 49.43
CA VAL A 139 12.29 11.34 48.89
C VAL A 139 12.28 11.40 47.38
N VAL A 140 13.46 11.35 46.76
CA VAL A 140 13.63 11.33 45.31
C VAL A 140 13.93 9.90 44.86
N LEU A 141 12.97 9.28 44.18
CA LEU A 141 13.11 7.93 43.63
C LEU A 141 13.53 7.99 42.16
N THR A 142 14.56 7.23 41.79
CA THR A 142 14.80 6.92 40.37
C THR A 142 14.21 5.55 40.08
N VAL A 143 13.19 5.50 39.22
CA VAL A 143 12.43 4.29 38.92
C VAL A 143 12.46 3.93 37.44
N LYS A 144 12.34 2.65 37.12
CA LYS A 144 12.17 2.16 35.75
C LYS A 144 11.08 1.10 35.72
N HIS A 145 10.18 1.21 34.75
CA HIS A 145 9.10 0.23 34.63
C HIS A 145 9.66 -1.15 34.27
N TYR A 146 9.48 -2.14 35.15
CA TYR A 146 9.99 -3.48 34.96
C TYR A 146 8.91 -4.35 34.31
N ARG A 147 8.91 -4.43 32.97
CA ARG A 147 7.90 -5.18 32.18
C ARG A 147 7.77 -6.66 32.55
N ALA A 148 8.79 -7.26 33.15
CA ALA A 148 8.76 -8.64 33.60
C ALA A 148 8.11 -8.82 34.99
N ALA A 149 7.72 -7.75 35.70
CA ALA A 149 7.09 -7.82 37.02
C ALA A 149 5.63 -8.27 37.00
N THR A 150 4.92 -8.05 35.90
CA THR A 150 3.46 -8.23 35.80
C THR A 150 2.97 -9.63 36.21
N PRO A 151 3.65 -10.74 35.85
CA PRO A 151 3.26 -12.08 36.31
C PRO A 151 3.50 -12.32 37.80
N PHE A 152 4.51 -11.66 38.40
CA PHE A 152 4.93 -11.89 39.79
C PHE A 152 4.09 -11.11 40.81
N LEU A 153 3.50 -9.98 40.40
CA LEU A 153 2.64 -9.18 41.27
C LEU A 153 1.20 -9.73 41.34
N GLN A 154 0.75 -10.47 40.32
CA GLN A 154 -0.61 -11.00 40.22
C GLN A 154 -0.86 -12.26 41.07
N LYS A 155 0.17 -13.04 41.42
CA LYS A 155 0.00 -14.40 41.99
C LYS A 155 -0.25 -14.46 43.50
N GLN A 156 -0.56 -13.36 44.20
CA GLN A 156 -0.73 -13.41 45.67
C GLN A 156 -1.59 -12.27 46.25
N ALA A 157 -2.66 -11.87 45.55
CA ALA A 157 -3.67 -10.96 46.11
C ALA A 157 -4.92 -11.68 46.66
N ASP A 158 -5.10 -12.98 46.38
CA ASP A 158 -6.16 -13.81 46.93
C ASP A 158 -5.56 -14.93 47.78
N GLY A 159 -5.62 -14.81 49.12
CA GLY A 159 -5.24 -15.88 50.03
C GLY A 159 -4.45 -15.41 51.25
N ALA A 160 -5.15 -14.76 52.19
CA ALA A 160 -4.72 -14.68 53.58
C ALA A 160 -5.78 -15.36 54.45
N SER A 161 -5.61 -16.66 54.69
CA SER A 161 -6.11 -17.35 55.88
C SER A 161 -5.21 -18.58 56.13
N ASP A 162 -4.40 -18.45 57.19
CA ASP A 162 -3.74 -19.41 58.08
C ASP A 162 -3.49 -20.89 57.71
N THR A 163 -2.35 -21.36 58.25
CA THR A 163 -1.87 -22.75 58.47
C THR A 163 -1.38 -23.52 57.24
N ASP A 164 -0.37 -24.39 57.26
CA ASP A 164 0.79 -24.71 58.11
C ASP A 164 1.61 -25.74 57.26
N SER A 165 2.91 -25.80 57.50
CA SER A 165 3.86 -26.91 57.26
C SER A 165 4.15 -27.47 55.84
N SER A 166 5.45 -27.47 55.53
CA SER A 166 6.28 -28.59 54.96
C SER A 166 5.82 -29.24 53.66
N THR A 167 6.61 -29.45 52.61
CA THR A 167 8.04 -29.74 52.38
C THR A 167 8.21 -29.64 50.85
N GLY A 168 9.31 -29.09 50.34
CA GLY A 168 10.41 -29.94 49.87
C GLY A 168 10.39 -30.10 48.35
N ASP A 169 11.26 -29.32 47.71
CA ASP A 169 12.07 -29.64 46.53
C ASP A 169 11.44 -29.80 45.13
N ASP A 170 11.93 -28.93 44.25
CA ASP A 170 11.61 -28.77 42.84
C ASP A 170 12.86 -29.10 41.97
N HIS A 171 12.60 -29.76 40.82
CA HIS A 171 13.38 -29.74 39.55
C HIS A 171 14.73 -30.51 39.47
N PRO A 172 15.35 -30.83 38.28
CA PRO A 172 15.06 -30.43 36.89
C PRO A 172 15.34 -31.46 35.73
N SER A 173 15.03 -31.09 34.47
CA SER A 173 15.80 -31.28 33.19
C SER A 173 14.85 -31.42 31.97
N LEU A 174 14.88 -30.60 30.89
CA LEU A 174 15.86 -30.25 29.84
C LEU A 174 16.24 -31.35 28.82
N HIS A 175 15.73 -31.13 27.58
CA HIS A 175 16.39 -31.21 26.27
C HIS A 175 16.59 -32.57 25.56
N ASN A 176 16.02 -32.70 24.34
CA ASN A 176 16.77 -32.71 23.07
C ASN A 176 15.90 -33.08 21.85
N LYS A 177 15.99 -32.30 20.77
CA LYS A 177 15.94 -32.79 19.38
C LYS A 177 16.81 -31.90 18.48
N PRO A 178 17.53 -32.48 17.49
CA PRO A 178 18.56 -31.79 16.75
C PRO A 178 18.05 -31.08 15.50
N VAL A 179 18.90 -30.13 15.10
CA VAL A 179 18.97 -29.31 13.90
C VAL A 179 19.18 -30.12 12.61
N ASP A 180 18.56 -29.68 11.52
CA ASP A 180 19.09 -29.84 10.17
C ASP A 180 19.08 -28.48 9.46
N ALA A 181 20.24 -28.11 8.95
CA ALA A 181 20.51 -26.91 8.19
C ALA A 181 20.44 -27.20 6.69
N ASN A 182 19.80 -26.32 5.91
CA ASN A 182 20.22 -26.07 4.54
C ASN A 182 19.81 -24.66 4.11
N CYS A 183 20.81 -23.78 3.99
CA CYS A 183 20.71 -22.44 3.44
C CYS A 183 21.12 -22.47 1.96
N ASN A 184 20.38 -21.78 1.10
CA ASN A 184 20.95 -21.23 -0.11
C ASN A 184 20.36 -19.84 -0.36
N GLU A 185 21.15 -18.81 -0.10
CA GLU A 185 20.83 -17.41 -0.35
C GLU A 185 21.00 -17.07 -1.83
N LYS A 186 20.03 -16.35 -2.39
CA LYS A 186 20.28 -15.31 -3.39
C LYS A 186 19.52 -14.05 -3.01
N THR A 187 20.32 -13.00 -2.86
CA THR A 187 20.03 -11.66 -2.35
C THR A 187 18.87 -10.98 -3.09
N SER A 188 17.82 -10.59 -2.36
CA SER A 188 16.80 -9.65 -2.83
C SER A 188 17.02 -8.29 -2.16
N GLU A 189 17.28 -7.27 -2.98
CA GLU A 189 17.30 -5.88 -2.55
C GLU A 189 15.88 -5.49 -2.10
N GLN A 190 15.78 -5.08 -0.83
CA GLN A 190 14.58 -4.54 -0.20
C GLN A 190 14.25 -3.16 -0.78
N ILE A 191 13.19 -3.05 -1.58
CA ILE A 191 12.49 -1.78 -1.82
C ILE A 191 10.97 -2.02 -1.84
N ASN A 192 10.31 -1.52 -0.79
CA ASN A 192 8.89 -1.22 -0.58
C ASN A 192 7.83 -2.25 -1.05
N GLY A 193 7.02 -2.72 -0.09
CA GLY A 193 6.07 -3.82 -0.22
C GLY A 193 5.09 -3.68 -1.39
N GLY A 194 5.34 -4.46 -2.44
CA GLY A 194 4.43 -4.61 -3.56
C GLY A 194 3.13 -5.29 -3.14
N TRP A 195 2.12 -5.20 -4.01
CA TRP A 195 0.81 -5.85 -3.90
C TRP A 195 0.81 -7.18 -3.15
N GLN A 196 1.75 -8.05 -3.48
CA GLN A 196 1.84 -9.40 -2.93
C GLN A 196 2.06 -9.43 -1.41
N SER A 197 2.87 -8.53 -0.85
CA SER A 197 3.18 -8.54 0.60
C SER A 197 2.00 -8.10 1.47
N ALA A 198 1.10 -7.27 0.95
CA ALA A 198 -0.07 -6.78 1.69
C ALA A 198 -1.20 -7.84 1.83
N TRP A 199 -1.15 -8.91 1.03
CA TRP A 199 -2.18 -9.97 1.01
C TRP A 199 -1.71 -11.31 1.58
N THR A 200 -0.41 -11.47 1.85
CA THR A 200 0.19 -12.73 2.36
C THR A 200 0.17 -12.89 3.88
N GLU A 201 0.00 -11.83 4.66
CA GLU A 201 -0.08 -11.95 6.12
C GLU A 201 -1.51 -12.34 6.56
N GLY A 202 -1.77 -13.64 6.68
CA GLY A 202 -2.93 -14.09 7.47
C GLY A 202 -3.51 -15.47 7.25
N ASP A 203 -2.92 -16.40 6.50
CA ASP A 203 -3.67 -17.61 6.10
C ASP A 203 -2.89 -18.95 6.06
N GLU A 204 -2.10 -19.23 7.10
CA GLU A 204 -1.54 -20.60 7.30
C GLU A 204 -2.35 -21.50 8.25
N ASN A 205 -3.47 -21.05 8.84
CA ASN A 205 -4.14 -21.85 9.88
C ASN A 205 -5.57 -22.32 9.60
N SER A 206 -5.97 -22.44 8.34
CA SER A 206 -7.30 -22.97 7.99
C SER A 206 -7.28 -23.93 6.79
N ARG A 207 -6.74 -25.14 6.97
CA ARG A 207 -7.01 -26.29 6.09
C ARG A 207 -7.81 -27.35 6.87
N PRO A 208 -9.05 -27.68 6.49
CA PRO A 208 -9.67 -28.91 6.98
C PRO A 208 -9.17 -30.09 6.13
N GLY A 209 -8.49 -31.02 6.80
CA GLY A 209 -8.06 -32.29 6.21
C GLY A 209 -9.27 -33.16 5.84
N SER A 210 -9.20 -33.74 4.66
CA SER A 210 -10.17 -34.69 4.15
C SER A 210 -9.87 -36.10 4.71
N ALA A 211 -10.79 -36.66 5.49
CA ALA A 211 -10.86 -38.12 5.70
C ALA A 211 -12.30 -38.52 6.00
N ALA A 212 -12.81 -39.47 5.23
CA ALA A 212 -14.14 -40.05 5.33
C ALA A 212 -14.28 -41.00 6.54
N GLY A 213 -15.46 -41.03 7.15
CA GLY A 213 -15.83 -42.00 8.18
C GLY A 213 -17.28 -41.84 8.62
N SER A 214 -18.02 -42.94 8.66
CA SER A 214 -19.48 -43.04 8.69
C SER A 214 -20.11 -43.01 10.09
N ALA A 215 -21.41 -42.66 10.10
CA ALA A 215 -22.49 -43.14 10.99
C ALA A 215 -22.86 -42.40 12.30
N ARG A 216 -24.17 -42.04 12.31
CA ARG A 216 -25.18 -42.07 13.39
C ARG A 216 -25.11 -41.07 14.56
N GLY A 217 -25.97 -40.05 14.44
CA GLY A 217 -27.04 -39.73 15.40
C GLY A 217 -26.67 -39.21 16.78
N SER A 218 -26.94 -37.92 17.04
CA SER A 218 -27.64 -37.41 18.24
C SER A 218 -27.72 -35.87 18.21
N ARG A 219 -28.91 -35.35 18.54
CA ARG A 219 -29.35 -34.00 18.98
C ARG A 219 -28.42 -32.76 18.82
N PRO A 220 -28.98 -31.58 18.42
CA PRO A 220 -28.24 -30.33 18.43
C PRO A 220 -28.15 -29.74 19.86
N PRO A 221 -27.00 -29.24 20.33
CA PRO A 221 -26.97 -28.35 21.46
C PRO A 221 -27.10 -26.89 20.98
N SER A 222 -28.15 -26.26 21.52
CA SER A 222 -28.29 -24.87 21.93
C SER A 222 -27.31 -23.82 21.39
N VAL A 223 -27.93 -22.79 20.82
CA VAL A 223 -27.48 -21.40 20.68
C VAL A 223 -26.71 -20.93 21.92
N ALA A 224 -25.39 -20.98 21.87
CA ALA A 224 -24.53 -20.19 22.74
C ALA A 224 -24.12 -18.97 21.93
N SER A 225 -24.61 -17.80 22.36
CA SER A 225 -24.22 -16.50 21.87
C SER A 225 -22.72 -16.33 22.08
N ASP A 226 -21.93 -16.57 21.04
CA ASP A 226 -20.55 -16.12 20.99
C ASP A 226 -20.60 -14.59 20.94
N ARG A 227 -20.44 -13.96 22.10
CA ARG A 227 -20.23 -12.52 22.19
C ARG A 227 -18.82 -12.27 21.69
N THR A 228 -18.66 -12.27 20.37
CA THR A 228 -17.52 -11.67 19.71
C THR A 228 -17.44 -10.23 20.20
N VAL A 229 -16.43 -9.92 21.01
CA VAL A 229 -16.04 -8.54 21.26
C VAL A 229 -15.77 -7.95 19.89
N ASP A 230 -16.70 -7.13 19.40
CA ASP A 230 -16.63 -6.51 18.08
C ASP A 230 -15.44 -5.55 18.11
N GLN A 231 -14.25 -6.05 17.75
CA GLN A 231 -13.05 -5.23 17.70
C GLN A 231 -13.33 -4.10 16.70
N PRO A 232 -13.11 -2.82 17.08
CA PRO A 232 -13.31 -1.73 16.15
C PRO A 232 -12.45 -1.99 14.92
N ARG A 233 -13.07 -1.94 13.74
CA ARG A 233 -12.39 -2.08 12.46
C ARG A 233 -12.14 -0.70 11.89
N GLU A 234 -10.95 -0.49 11.36
CA GLU A 234 -10.58 0.74 10.68
C GLU A 234 -10.18 0.44 9.24
N TRP A 235 -10.53 1.37 8.35
CA TRP A 235 -10.08 1.34 6.97
C TRP A 235 -8.60 1.68 6.92
N ARG A 236 -7.79 0.73 6.46
CA ARG A 236 -6.37 0.98 6.18
C ARG A 236 -6.10 0.96 4.69
N ASP A 237 -5.27 1.90 4.24
CA ASP A 237 -4.77 1.96 2.88
C ASP A 237 -3.89 0.74 2.61
N VAL A 238 -4.30 -0.07 1.64
CA VAL A 238 -3.51 -1.21 1.13
C VAL A 238 -2.54 -0.72 0.07
N ILE A 239 -3.01 0.21 -0.77
CA ILE A 239 -2.27 0.77 -1.90
C ILE A 239 -2.88 2.11 -2.29
N SER A 240 -2.04 3.04 -2.72
CA SER A 240 -2.47 4.28 -3.37
C SER A 240 -1.74 4.42 -4.71
N VAL A 241 -2.51 4.56 -5.78
CA VAL A 241 -2.01 4.69 -7.15
C VAL A 241 -2.20 6.14 -7.60
N PRO A 242 -1.11 6.90 -7.83
CA PRO A 242 -1.18 8.23 -8.41
C PRO A 242 -1.76 8.18 -9.83
N LEU A 243 -2.69 9.09 -10.13
CA LEU A 243 -3.39 9.18 -11.41
C LEU A 243 -2.62 9.98 -12.47
N MET A 244 -1.60 10.75 -12.07
CA MET A 244 -0.75 11.50 -13.00
C MET A 244 -0.12 10.56 -14.03
N MET A 245 -0.46 10.75 -15.31
CA MET A 245 -0.07 9.87 -16.42
C MET A 245 -0.33 8.38 -16.13
N GLY A 246 -1.37 8.06 -15.37
CA GLY A 246 -1.88 6.70 -15.26
C GLY A 246 -2.74 6.33 -16.47
N TYR A 247 -3.34 5.15 -16.41
CA TYR A 247 -4.41 4.73 -17.31
C TYR A 247 -5.31 3.71 -16.61
N VAL A 248 -6.53 3.60 -17.13
CA VAL A 248 -7.48 2.56 -16.73
C VAL A 248 -7.56 1.55 -17.86
N THR A 249 -7.51 0.26 -17.54
CA THR A 249 -7.68 -0.80 -18.53
C THR A 249 -8.69 -1.83 -18.08
N ARG A 250 -9.50 -2.29 -19.02
CA ARG A 250 -10.42 -3.42 -18.81
C ARG A 250 -9.87 -4.73 -19.35
N TYR A 251 -8.76 -4.68 -20.08
CA TYR A 251 -8.16 -5.88 -20.64
C TYR A 251 -7.34 -6.62 -19.58
N VAL A 252 -7.22 -7.93 -19.74
CA VAL A 252 -6.26 -8.71 -18.98
C VAL A 252 -4.87 -8.25 -19.40
N PHE A 253 -4.07 -7.81 -18.44
CA PHE A 253 -2.74 -7.24 -18.68
C PHE A 253 -1.91 -8.17 -19.58
N GLY A 254 -1.33 -7.59 -20.63
CA GLY A 254 -0.53 -8.34 -21.60
C GLY A 254 -1.32 -9.01 -22.72
N THR A 255 -2.66 -8.93 -22.73
CA THR A 255 -3.50 -9.70 -23.67
C THR A 255 -4.57 -8.85 -24.37
N ASP A 256 -5.32 -9.46 -25.28
CA ASP A 256 -6.51 -8.94 -25.95
C ASP A 256 -7.84 -9.29 -25.21
N LYS A 257 -7.77 -10.05 -24.11
CA LYS A 257 -8.97 -10.54 -23.41
C LYS A 257 -9.58 -9.44 -22.56
N LEU A 258 -10.84 -9.11 -22.81
CA LEU A 258 -11.59 -8.14 -22.02
C LEU A 258 -12.13 -8.76 -20.71
N ARG A 259 -12.07 -8.03 -19.60
CA ARG A 259 -12.76 -8.39 -18.35
C ARG A 259 -14.17 -7.76 -18.32
N PRO A 260 -15.24 -8.55 -18.40
CA PRO A 260 -16.58 -8.04 -18.15
C PRO A 260 -16.70 -7.67 -16.67
N GLY A 261 -17.31 -6.52 -16.35
CA GLY A 261 -17.55 -6.14 -14.95
C GLY A 261 -16.31 -5.80 -14.12
N ALA A 262 -15.13 -5.67 -14.72
CA ALA A 262 -13.91 -5.38 -13.97
C ALA A 262 -12.95 -4.48 -14.75
N PHE A 263 -12.08 -3.81 -14.00
CA PHE A 263 -11.04 -2.92 -14.52
C PHE A 263 -9.84 -2.88 -13.59
N GLU A 264 -8.75 -2.31 -14.07
CA GLU A 264 -7.52 -2.11 -13.33
C GLU A 264 -7.03 -0.69 -13.60
N VAL A 265 -6.61 0.02 -12.55
CA VAL A 265 -5.97 1.34 -12.69
C VAL A 265 -4.48 1.15 -12.51
N ARG A 266 -3.70 1.67 -13.45
CA ARG A 266 -2.24 1.60 -13.44
C ARG A 266 -1.67 3.00 -13.47
N GLY A 267 -0.73 3.28 -12.58
CA GLY A 267 -0.01 4.55 -12.53
C GLY A 267 1.07 4.63 -13.61
N ALA A 268 1.82 5.73 -13.63
CA ALA A 268 2.90 5.95 -14.58
C ALA A 268 4.00 4.87 -14.53
N ARG A 269 4.21 4.22 -13.38
CA ARG A 269 5.21 3.16 -13.22
C ARG A 269 4.57 1.77 -13.25
N PRO A 270 5.23 0.77 -13.87
CA PRO A 270 4.65 -0.56 -14.04
C PRO A 270 4.19 -1.25 -12.74
N GLN A 271 4.87 -1.01 -11.62
CA GLN A 271 4.55 -1.63 -10.33
C GLN A 271 3.36 -1.00 -9.60
N LEU A 272 2.93 0.20 -9.99
CA LEU A 272 1.82 0.92 -9.34
C LEU A 272 0.52 0.54 -10.03
N THR A 273 -0.16 -0.47 -9.50
CA THR A 273 -1.49 -0.91 -9.96
C THR A 273 -2.48 -0.90 -8.79
N THR A 274 -3.79 -0.93 -9.06
CA THR A 274 -4.86 -1.17 -8.08
C THR A 274 -5.24 -2.65 -7.95
N GLY A 275 -4.54 -3.54 -8.66
CA GLY A 275 -5.06 -4.87 -8.92
C GLY A 275 -6.38 -4.81 -9.70
N VAL A 276 -7.01 -5.96 -9.89
CA VAL A 276 -8.27 -6.06 -10.63
C VAL A 276 -9.41 -5.70 -9.68
N ILE A 277 -10.06 -4.57 -9.96
CA ILE A 277 -11.26 -4.08 -9.30
C ILE A 277 -12.47 -4.64 -10.04
N HIS A 278 -13.33 -5.37 -9.31
CA HIS A 278 -14.58 -5.91 -9.83
C HIS A 278 -15.74 -5.02 -9.37
N ALA A 279 -16.51 -4.58 -10.35
CA ALA A 279 -17.71 -3.76 -10.23
C ALA A 279 -18.80 -4.39 -11.11
N GLU A 280 -19.54 -5.35 -10.53
CA GLU A 280 -20.56 -6.13 -11.25
C GLU A 280 -21.75 -5.30 -11.69
N ASP A 281 -22.06 -4.21 -10.98
CA ASP A 281 -23.07 -3.24 -11.40
C ASP A 281 -22.55 -2.40 -12.59
N PRO A 282 -23.17 -2.50 -13.79
CA PRO A 282 -22.70 -1.78 -14.97
C PRO A 282 -22.73 -0.25 -14.83
N ALA A 283 -23.68 0.28 -14.05
CA ALA A 283 -23.80 1.72 -13.82
C ALA A 283 -22.65 2.24 -12.98
N ALA A 284 -22.37 1.60 -11.83
CA ALA A 284 -21.23 1.93 -10.99
C ALA A 284 -19.90 1.70 -11.70
N LEU A 285 -19.75 0.61 -12.47
CA LEU A 285 -18.56 0.38 -13.31
C LEU A 285 -18.31 1.56 -14.25
N SER A 286 -19.34 1.97 -14.99
CA SER A 286 -19.24 3.07 -15.95
C SER A 286 -18.88 4.39 -15.26
N LEU A 287 -19.46 4.65 -14.08
CA LEU A 287 -19.16 5.85 -13.30
C LEU A 287 -17.72 5.84 -12.77
N TRP A 288 -17.23 4.71 -12.27
CA TRP A 288 -15.83 4.57 -11.84
C TRP A 288 -14.86 4.79 -12.99
N LEU A 289 -15.05 4.09 -14.12
CA LEU A 289 -14.22 4.24 -15.31
C LEU A 289 -14.17 5.69 -15.78
N LYS A 290 -15.33 6.36 -15.88
CA LYS A 290 -15.42 7.75 -16.30
C LYS A 290 -14.69 8.69 -15.32
N SER A 291 -14.96 8.56 -14.03
CA SER A 291 -14.41 9.45 -13.00
C SER A 291 -12.88 9.38 -12.94
N ILE A 292 -12.34 8.16 -12.96
CA ILE A 292 -10.91 7.92 -12.86
C ILE A 292 -10.23 8.38 -14.14
N SER A 293 -10.80 8.05 -15.31
CA SER A 293 -10.25 8.47 -16.61
C SER A 293 -10.25 10.00 -16.77
N ASP A 294 -11.31 10.68 -16.35
CA ASP A 294 -11.40 12.15 -16.40
C ASP A 294 -10.30 12.80 -15.54
N ASN A 295 -10.04 12.27 -14.33
CA ASN A 295 -8.97 12.75 -13.46
C ASN A 295 -7.59 12.54 -14.08
N ILE A 296 -7.31 11.33 -14.59
CA ILE A 296 -6.04 11.00 -15.28
C ILE A 296 -5.79 11.93 -16.46
N VAL A 297 -6.81 12.13 -17.30
CA VAL A 297 -6.73 13.00 -18.48
C VAL A 297 -6.50 14.46 -18.06
N GLY A 298 -7.20 14.94 -17.04
CA GLY A 298 -7.02 16.28 -16.49
C GLY A 298 -5.59 16.54 -16.01
N LEU A 299 -5.03 15.61 -15.22
CA LEU A 299 -3.66 15.69 -14.72
C LEU A 299 -2.62 15.60 -15.83
N THR A 300 -2.81 14.68 -16.79
CA THR A 300 -1.90 14.51 -17.93
C THR A 300 -1.87 15.78 -18.79
N ASN A 301 -3.03 16.39 -19.05
CA ASN A 301 -3.13 17.66 -19.76
C ASN A 301 -2.49 18.82 -18.97
N LEU A 302 -2.63 18.84 -17.64
CA LEU A 302 -1.96 19.82 -16.81
C LEU A 302 -0.44 19.70 -16.92
N GLN A 303 0.11 18.48 -16.86
CA GLN A 303 1.54 18.26 -17.03
C GLN A 303 2.01 18.64 -18.44
N MET A 304 1.25 18.30 -19.47
CA MET A 304 1.55 18.71 -20.85
C MET A 304 1.65 20.25 -20.96
N LYS A 305 0.72 20.99 -20.34
CA LYS A 305 0.78 22.46 -20.27
C LYS A 305 2.05 22.94 -19.56
N LEU A 306 2.45 22.31 -18.46
CA LEU A 306 3.67 22.65 -17.73
C LEU A 306 4.95 22.40 -18.56
N PHE A 307 5.01 21.30 -19.31
CA PHE A 307 6.10 21.06 -20.26
C PHE A 307 6.13 22.11 -21.37
N ASN A 308 4.96 22.43 -21.96
CA ASN A 308 4.86 23.42 -23.04
C ASN A 308 5.24 24.86 -22.65
N ARG A 309 5.32 25.19 -21.35
CA ARG A 309 5.86 26.48 -20.87
C ARG A 309 7.36 26.65 -21.14
N HIS A 310 8.07 25.54 -21.31
CA HIS A 310 9.52 25.51 -21.52
C HIS A 310 9.88 25.10 -22.96
N LEU A 311 8.88 24.87 -23.81
CA LEU A 311 9.06 24.47 -25.21
C LEU A 311 8.68 25.63 -26.15
N MET A 312 9.47 25.79 -27.21
CA MET A 312 9.15 26.71 -28.29
C MET A 312 7.87 26.28 -28.98
N VAL A 313 7.13 27.23 -29.58
CA VAL A 313 5.83 26.95 -30.24
C VAL A 313 5.94 25.80 -31.25
N GLY A 314 7.05 25.73 -32.00
CA GLY A 314 7.33 24.69 -32.98
C GLY A 314 7.57 23.28 -32.41
N GLU A 315 7.87 23.20 -31.11
CA GLU A 315 8.28 21.97 -30.41
C GLU A 315 7.31 21.56 -29.31
N ARG A 316 6.16 22.23 -29.21
CA ARG A 316 5.16 21.91 -28.19
C ARG A 316 4.62 20.50 -28.37
N ILE A 317 4.23 19.94 -27.24
CA ILE A 317 3.53 18.69 -27.12
C ILE A 317 2.05 18.95 -27.41
N GLU A 318 1.52 18.24 -28.40
CA GLU A 318 0.12 18.29 -28.82
C GLU A 318 -0.70 17.16 -28.18
N TYR A 319 -0.05 16.05 -27.81
CA TYR A 319 -0.70 14.89 -27.21
C TYR A 319 0.26 14.11 -26.31
N MET A 320 -0.29 13.58 -25.22
CA MET A 320 0.34 12.60 -24.33
C MET A 320 -0.70 11.58 -23.88
N GLY A 321 -0.40 10.29 -23.96
CA GLY A 321 -1.32 9.25 -23.50
C GLY A 321 -0.79 7.82 -23.66
N TRP A 322 -1.40 6.89 -22.93
CA TRP A 322 -1.11 5.47 -23.07
C TRP A 322 -1.81 4.86 -24.27
N VAL A 323 -1.07 4.06 -25.02
CA VAL A 323 -1.55 3.17 -26.10
C VAL A 323 -0.98 1.78 -25.85
N HIS A 324 -1.55 0.75 -26.47
CA HIS A 324 -1.08 -0.62 -26.31
C HIS A 324 -0.65 -1.18 -27.65
N GLU A 325 0.63 -1.53 -27.76
CA GLU A 325 1.21 -2.11 -28.97
C GLU A 325 0.99 -3.62 -28.99
N GLY A 326 0.42 -4.12 -30.08
CA GLY A 326 0.32 -5.54 -30.36
C GLY A 326 1.68 -6.09 -30.77
N VAL A 327 2.12 -7.15 -30.09
CA VAL A 327 3.39 -7.83 -30.34
C VAL A 327 3.10 -9.08 -31.17
N VAL A 328 3.68 -9.14 -32.37
CA VAL A 328 3.57 -10.32 -33.24
C VAL A 328 4.51 -11.39 -32.71
N GLN A 329 3.96 -12.50 -32.23
CA GLN A 329 4.70 -13.71 -31.87
C GLN A 329 4.40 -14.83 -32.86
N SER A 330 5.40 -15.67 -33.15
CA SER A 330 5.32 -16.75 -34.14
C SER A 330 4.20 -17.76 -33.87
N GLN A 331 3.83 -17.96 -32.60
CA GLN A 331 2.81 -18.94 -32.21
C GLN A 331 1.40 -18.35 -32.09
N GLN A 332 1.26 -17.06 -31.76
CA GLN A 332 -0.02 -16.37 -31.61
C GLN A 332 0.15 -14.89 -31.99
N PRO A 333 -0.10 -14.52 -33.25
CA PRO A 333 0.04 -13.14 -33.69
C PRO A 333 -1.02 -12.27 -33.00
N TRP A 334 -0.64 -11.10 -32.52
CA TRP A 334 -1.52 -10.05 -31.99
C TRP A 334 -2.33 -10.39 -30.73
N GLN A 335 -2.03 -11.50 -30.02
CA GLN A 335 -2.65 -11.77 -28.71
C GLN A 335 -1.85 -11.22 -27.53
N THR A 336 -0.62 -10.76 -27.77
CA THR A 336 0.24 -10.16 -26.74
C THR A 336 0.29 -8.65 -26.92
N TYR A 337 0.09 -7.91 -25.84
CA TYR A 337 0.09 -6.46 -25.83
C TYR A 337 1.05 -5.88 -24.81
N ARG A 338 1.75 -4.80 -25.19
CA ARG A 338 2.58 -4.02 -24.26
C ARG A 338 2.13 -2.55 -24.21
N PRO A 339 2.00 -1.95 -23.04
CA PRO A 339 1.66 -0.54 -22.93
C PRO A 339 2.86 0.32 -23.40
N LYS A 340 2.56 1.40 -24.13
CA LYS A 340 3.51 2.43 -24.55
C LYS A 340 2.90 3.79 -24.27
N PHE A 341 3.68 4.70 -23.70
CA PHE A 341 3.28 6.08 -23.51
C PHE A 341 3.70 6.88 -24.75
N LEU A 342 2.71 7.32 -25.52
CA LEU A 342 2.89 8.04 -26.77
C LEU A 342 2.84 9.55 -26.53
N VAL A 343 3.84 10.26 -27.05
CA VAL A 343 3.92 11.72 -27.02
C VAL A 343 4.07 12.25 -28.45
N LEU A 344 3.23 13.20 -28.83
CA LEU A 344 3.37 13.96 -30.09
C LEU A 344 3.98 15.32 -29.77
N LYS A 345 5.27 15.51 -30.12
CA LYS A 345 6.03 16.72 -29.81
C LYS A 345 6.61 17.32 -31.09
N GLY A 346 6.17 18.51 -31.48
CA GLY A 346 6.73 19.21 -32.64
C GLY A 346 6.53 18.44 -33.94
N THR A 347 7.56 17.74 -34.42
CA THR A 347 7.51 16.85 -35.61
C THR A 347 7.69 15.37 -35.26
N ASP A 348 7.83 15.08 -33.96
CA ASP A 348 8.25 13.80 -33.43
C ASP A 348 7.08 13.05 -32.82
N VAL A 349 7.00 11.76 -33.15
CA VAL A 349 6.20 10.76 -32.47
C VAL A 349 7.14 9.99 -31.58
N MET A 350 6.94 10.11 -30.27
CA MET A 350 7.85 9.58 -29.25
C MET A 350 7.14 8.48 -28.48
N LEU A 351 7.79 7.34 -28.28
CA LEU A 351 7.23 6.19 -27.58
C LEU A 351 8.09 5.83 -26.37
N PHE A 352 7.48 5.78 -25.19
CA PHE A 352 8.15 5.42 -23.95
C PHE A 352 7.53 4.17 -23.31
N ASP A 353 8.33 3.40 -22.56
CA ASP A 353 7.81 2.35 -21.68
C ASP A 353 7.31 2.90 -20.34
N VAL A 354 7.88 4.04 -19.91
CA VAL A 354 7.50 4.79 -18.70
C VAL A 354 7.34 6.25 -19.09
N PRO A 355 6.25 6.94 -18.69
CA PRO A 355 6.01 8.32 -19.09
C PRO A 355 7.14 9.26 -18.60
N PRO A 356 7.50 10.28 -19.41
CA PRO A 356 8.47 11.29 -19.01
C PRO A 356 7.91 12.15 -17.88
N MET A 357 8.51 12.08 -16.69
CA MET A 357 8.04 12.80 -15.50
C MET A 357 8.61 14.22 -15.42
N LYS A 358 9.76 14.44 -16.07
CA LYS A 358 10.43 15.73 -16.21
C LYS A 358 10.62 16.04 -17.69
N ILE A 359 10.73 17.32 -18.03
CA ILE A 359 10.92 17.75 -19.42
C ILE A 359 12.23 17.21 -20.02
N GLY A 360 13.29 17.08 -19.22
CA GLY A 360 14.57 16.51 -19.66
C GLY A 360 14.46 15.05 -20.11
N ASP A 361 13.48 14.30 -19.57
CA ASP A 361 13.25 12.88 -19.92
C ASP A 361 12.78 12.74 -21.38
N LEU A 362 12.28 13.81 -22.00
CA LEU A 362 11.93 13.81 -23.42
C LEU A 362 13.17 13.59 -24.31
N ALA A 363 14.34 14.09 -23.90
CA ALA A 363 15.57 13.94 -24.67
C ALA A 363 16.11 12.50 -24.66
N THR A 364 15.73 11.69 -23.67
CA THR A 364 16.18 10.30 -23.50
C THR A 364 15.15 9.30 -24.02
N CYS A 365 14.27 9.73 -24.91
CA CYS A 365 13.24 8.86 -25.50
C CYS A 365 13.87 7.66 -26.23
N PRO A 366 13.43 6.43 -25.93
CA PRO A 366 14.03 5.23 -26.52
C PRO A 366 13.67 5.06 -28.00
N GLU A 367 12.53 5.60 -28.43
CA GLU A 367 12.05 5.45 -29.80
C GLU A 367 11.38 6.74 -30.29
N THR A 368 11.94 7.35 -31.34
CA THR A 368 11.42 8.57 -31.96
C THR A 368 11.23 8.35 -33.46
N LEU A 369 10.04 8.66 -33.97
CA LEU A 369 9.68 8.65 -35.39
C LEU A 369 9.33 10.05 -35.85
N LYS A 370 9.48 10.34 -37.15
CA LYS A 370 9.02 11.61 -37.73
C LYS A 370 7.58 11.50 -38.18
N VAL A 371 6.72 12.39 -37.72
CA VAL A 371 5.27 12.37 -38.00
C VAL A 371 4.98 12.45 -39.51
N TYR A 372 5.75 13.25 -40.26
CA TYR A 372 5.60 13.42 -41.71
C TYR A 372 6.19 12.26 -42.53
N GLN A 373 6.95 11.36 -41.91
CA GLN A 373 7.46 10.12 -42.51
C GLN A 373 6.72 8.89 -42.01
N THR A 374 5.67 9.06 -41.21
CA THR A 374 4.98 7.96 -40.53
C THR A 374 3.51 8.01 -40.86
N MET A 375 2.99 6.94 -41.45
CA MET A 375 1.57 6.78 -41.70
C MET A 375 0.85 6.42 -40.39
N PHE A 376 -0.26 7.10 -40.14
CA PHE A 376 -1.24 6.76 -39.12
C PHE A 376 -2.55 6.38 -39.81
N ARG A 377 -3.12 5.23 -39.44
CA ARG A 377 -4.41 4.79 -39.96
C ARG A 377 -5.23 4.16 -38.86
N THR A 378 -6.42 4.70 -38.62
CA THR A 378 -7.43 4.03 -37.81
C THR A 378 -7.88 2.73 -38.50
N VAL A 379 -7.88 1.64 -37.74
CA VAL A 379 -8.31 0.31 -38.20
C VAL A 379 -9.83 0.21 -38.00
N LYS A 380 -10.55 -0.24 -39.03
CA LYS A 380 -11.98 -0.49 -38.92
C LYS A 380 -12.23 -1.74 -38.08
N GLU A 381 -13.37 -1.82 -37.40
CA GLU A 381 -13.73 -3.01 -36.62
C GLU A 381 -13.79 -4.29 -37.47
N SER A 382 -14.11 -4.19 -38.76
CA SER A 382 -14.05 -5.33 -39.69
C SER A 382 -12.62 -5.77 -40.06
N GLU A 383 -11.62 -4.96 -39.74
CA GLU A 383 -10.20 -5.17 -40.06
C GLU A 383 -9.37 -5.51 -38.81
N THR A 384 -9.97 -5.54 -37.61
CA THR A 384 -9.26 -5.90 -36.38
C THR A 384 -8.89 -7.37 -36.42
N VAL A 385 -7.68 -7.66 -35.95
CA VAL A 385 -7.08 -9.00 -35.99
C VAL A 385 -7.22 -9.76 -34.67
N ASP A 386 -7.84 -9.15 -33.67
CA ASP A 386 -8.03 -9.65 -32.32
C ASP A 386 -9.24 -8.97 -31.64
N TRP A 387 -9.40 -9.19 -30.34
CA TRP A 387 -10.51 -8.66 -29.54
C TRP A 387 -10.32 -7.23 -29.03
N ARG A 388 -9.18 -6.59 -29.34
CA ARG A 388 -8.98 -5.19 -28.94
C ARG A 388 -9.76 -4.25 -29.84
N GLN A 389 -10.33 -3.26 -29.18
CA GLN A 389 -11.07 -2.18 -29.83
C GLN A 389 -10.20 -0.93 -29.98
N HIS A 390 -10.66 0.00 -30.80
CA HIS A 390 -10.03 1.31 -30.99
C HIS A 390 -8.58 1.19 -31.52
N CYS A 391 -8.43 0.32 -32.51
CA CYS A 391 -7.14 -0.04 -33.08
C CYS A 391 -6.71 0.92 -34.18
N PHE A 392 -5.39 1.07 -34.33
CA PHE A 392 -4.77 1.90 -35.36
C PHE A 392 -3.39 1.34 -35.74
N LEU A 393 -2.93 1.67 -36.93
CA LEU A 393 -1.63 1.31 -37.46
C LEU A 393 -0.70 2.52 -37.48
N VAL A 394 0.56 2.28 -37.12
CA VAL A 394 1.66 3.24 -37.29
C VAL A 394 2.73 2.59 -38.16
N GLN A 395 3.02 3.18 -39.31
CA GLN A 395 3.98 2.64 -40.26
C GLN A 395 5.00 3.70 -40.69
N PRO A 396 6.26 3.60 -40.25
CA PRO A 396 7.33 4.45 -40.76
C PRO A 396 7.61 4.14 -42.25
N SER A 397 7.82 5.19 -43.04
CA SER A 397 8.10 5.11 -44.48
C SER A 397 9.58 4.86 -44.80
N ALA A 398 10.48 5.12 -43.85
CA ALA A 398 11.91 5.05 -44.10
C ALA A 398 12.41 3.59 -44.19
N ALA A 399 13.03 3.24 -45.32
CA ALA A 399 13.98 2.15 -45.41
C ALA A 399 15.11 2.39 -44.39
N GLY A 400 15.52 1.36 -43.65
CA GLY A 400 16.68 1.45 -42.76
C GLY A 400 17.94 1.87 -43.53
N PRO A 401 18.99 2.38 -42.85
CA PRO A 401 20.27 2.65 -43.49
C PRO A 401 20.72 1.43 -44.31
N GLY A 402 21.04 1.61 -45.60
CA GLY A 402 21.50 0.53 -46.48
C GLY A 402 20.42 -0.16 -47.34
N GLY A 403 19.24 0.43 -47.53
CA GLY A 403 18.23 -0.10 -48.46
C GLY A 403 17.43 -1.29 -47.90
N ALA A 404 17.42 -1.47 -46.58
CA ALA A 404 16.57 -2.46 -45.92
C ALA A 404 15.09 -2.12 -46.15
N ALA A 405 14.25 -3.15 -46.33
CA ALA A 405 12.81 -2.99 -46.49
C ALA A 405 12.21 -2.11 -45.38
N ALA A 406 11.21 -1.30 -45.73
CA ALA A 406 10.51 -0.47 -44.76
C ALA A 406 9.98 -1.35 -43.61
N PRO A 407 10.07 -0.88 -42.35
CA PRO A 407 9.61 -1.65 -41.21
C PRO A 407 8.13 -2.00 -41.35
N ALA A 408 7.78 -3.21 -40.89
CA ALA A 408 6.39 -3.68 -40.90
C ALA A 408 5.49 -2.71 -40.10
N PRO A 409 4.21 -2.57 -40.51
CA PRO A 409 3.26 -1.73 -39.78
C PRO A 409 3.09 -2.23 -38.35
N ARG A 410 3.10 -1.32 -37.39
CA ARG A 410 2.88 -1.61 -35.98
C ARG A 410 1.41 -1.40 -35.64
N TYR A 411 0.82 -2.38 -34.97
CA TYR A 411 -0.58 -2.34 -34.55
C TYR A 411 -0.67 -1.85 -33.11
N PHE A 412 -1.58 -0.92 -32.88
CA PHE A 412 -1.83 -0.34 -31.57
C PHE A 412 -3.32 -0.31 -31.27
N SER A 413 -3.67 -0.25 -29.98
CA SER A 413 -5.04 0.01 -29.50
C SER A 413 -5.03 1.11 -28.44
N ALA A 414 -6.03 1.99 -28.47
CA ALA A 414 -6.32 2.91 -27.37
C ALA A 414 -7.36 2.30 -26.41
N GLU A 415 -7.39 2.74 -25.15
CA GLU A 415 -8.33 2.19 -24.15
C GLU A 415 -9.79 2.59 -24.43
N THR A 416 -10.02 3.81 -24.92
CA THR A 416 -11.35 4.28 -25.30
C THR A 416 -11.38 4.88 -26.71
N ARG A 417 -12.57 4.89 -27.32
CA ARG A 417 -12.81 5.60 -28.58
C ARG A 417 -12.42 7.08 -28.49
N GLN A 418 -12.67 7.71 -27.35
CA GLN A 418 -12.34 9.12 -27.13
C GLN A 418 -10.82 9.35 -27.12
N ASP A 419 -10.04 8.39 -26.61
CA ASP A 419 -8.57 8.47 -26.64
C ASP A 419 -8.04 8.37 -28.07
N LEU A 420 -8.57 7.43 -28.86
CA LEU A 420 -8.23 7.29 -30.27
C LEU A 420 -8.57 8.56 -31.07
N LEU A 421 -9.77 9.13 -30.87
CA LEU A 421 -10.17 10.36 -31.57
C LEU A 421 -9.29 11.56 -31.19
N ARG A 422 -8.87 11.67 -29.92
CA ARG A 422 -7.93 12.72 -29.50
C ARG A 422 -6.55 12.54 -30.12
N LEU A 423 -6.07 11.30 -30.18
CA LEU A 423 -4.80 10.97 -30.82
C LEU A 423 -4.85 11.29 -32.32
N ASP A 424 -5.88 10.85 -33.03
CA ASP A 424 -6.07 11.09 -34.47
C ASP A 424 -6.14 12.60 -34.81
N ALA A 425 -6.91 13.36 -34.03
CA ALA A 425 -6.99 14.81 -34.18
C ALA A 425 -5.63 15.50 -33.93
N ALA A 426 -4.93 15.10 -32.87
CA ALA A 426 -3.61 15.64 -32.57
C ALA A 426 -2.57 15.25 -33.62
N TRP A 427 -2.61 14.02 -34.13
CA TRP A 427 -1.73 13.54 -35.19
C TRP A 427 -1.94 14.34 -36.48
N THR A 428 -3.20 14.54 -36.87
CA THR A 428 -3.56 15.35 -38.03
C THR A 428 -3.05 16.79 -37.90
N ALA A 429 -3.29 17.43 -36.75
CA ALA A 429 -2.77 18.77 -36.47
C ALA A 429 -1.23 18.81 -36.53
N ASN A 430 -0.57 17.79 -35.99
CA ASN A 430 0.89 17.70 -35.95
C ASN A 430 1.50 17.51 -37.35
N ILE A 431 0.87 16.72 -38.23
CA ILE A 431 1.26 16.61 -39.66
C ILE A 431 1.12 17.97 -40.35
N VAL A 432 -0.05 18.62 -40.25
CA VAL A 432 -0.30 19.91 -40.92
C VAL A 432 0.70 20.95 -40.47
N ASN A 433 0.92 21.08 -39.16
CA ASN A 433 1.89 22.02 -38.59
C ASN A 433 3.34 21.70 -39.02
N SER A 434 3.68 20.40 -39.11
CA SER A 434 5.01 19.98 -39.58
C SER A 434 5.24 20.32 -41.04
N VAL A 435 4.24 20.06 -41.90
CA VAL A 435 4.28 20.42 -43.33
C VAL A 435 4.41 21.92 -43.52
N ILE A 436 3.62 22.74 -42.81
CA ILE A 436 3.70 24.21 -42.92
C ILE A 436 5.10 24.69 -42.55
N ARG A 437 5.68 24.18 -41.45
CA ARG A 437 7.03 24.56 -41.01
C ARG A 437 8.11 24.14 -41.99
N LEU A 438 8.01 22.91 -42.52
CA LEU A 438 8.94 22.40 -43.53
C LEU A 438 8.80 23.17 -44.86
N GLY A 439 7.58 23.50 -45.27
CA GLY A 439 7.28 24.28 -46.49
C GLY A 439 7.71 25.75 -46.40
N VAL A 440 7.71 26.34 -45.20
CA VAL A 440 8.31 27.66 -44.95
C VAL A 440 9.85 27.59 -45.00
N SER A 441 10.46 26.44 -44.66
CA SER A 441 11.91 26.22 -44.75
C SER A 441 12.39 25.73 -46.12
N ALA A 442 11.49 25.19 -46.96
CA ALA A 442 11.79 24.65 -48.28
C ALA A 442 10.57 24.84 -49.20
N SER A 443 10.68 25.76 -50.16
CA SER A 443 9.71 25.85 -51.26
C SER A 443 9.82 24.59 -52.13
N PHE A 444 8.96 23.58 -51.93
CA PHE A 444 8.80 22.47 -52.87
C PHE A 444 7.35 21.98 -52.98
N PHE A 445 6.97 21.71 -54.23
CA PHE A 445 5.66 21.35 -54.75
C PHE A 445 5.06 20.07 -54.12
N PHE A 446 3.80 20.15 -53.71
CA PHE A 446 2.98 18.98 -53.39
C PHE A 446 2.50 18.29 -54.67
N TYR A 447 2.91 17.03 -54.89
CA TYR A 447 2.18 16.10 -55.73
C TYR A 447 1.06 15.47 -54.89
N PHE A 448 -0.17 15.93 -55.08
CA PHE A 448 -1.35 15.13 -54.74
C PHE A 448 -1.54 14.08 -55.84
N SER A 449 -1.34 12.80 -55.51
CA SER A 449 -1.85 11.71 -56.33
C SER A 449 -3.38 11.71 -56.24
N ASN A 450 -4.02 12.18 -57.30
CA ASN A 450 -5.42 11.89 -57.58
C ASN A 450 -5.63 10.36 -57.64
N PRO A 451 -6.68 9.81 -57.00
CA PRO A 451 -7.08 8.45 -57.29
C PRO A 451 -7.75 8.42 -58.68
N MET A 452 -7.12 7.71 -59.63
CA MET A 452 -7.82 7.24 -60.83
C MET A 452 -8.88 6.22 -60.40
N LYS A 453 -10.15 6.61 -60.41
CA LYS A 453 -11.19 6.16 -61.35
C LYS A 453 -12.55 6.70 -60.96
#